data_AF-A0A258LBE1-F1
#
_entry.id   AF-A0A258LBE1-F1
#
_cell.length_a   1.000
_cell.length_b   1.000
_cell.length_c   1.000
_cell.angle_alpha   90.00
_cell.angle_beta   90.00
_cell.angle_gamma   90.00
#
_symmetry.space_group_name_H-M   'P 1'
#
loop_
_entity.id
_entity.type
_entity.pdbx_description
1 polymer ?
#
loop_
_entity_poly.entity_id
_entity_poly.type
_entity_poly.pdbx_seq_one_letter_code
_entity_poly.pdbx_strand_id
1 'polypeptide(L)'
;MKSGLIAVSTAYNGDIASCYADGSCKNLKFFLPKEGTEIWVDTMAIPAHAPHPDLALQFINFILNAHVGADLSNFNQYASPNQASQQYLTGILNTELITPTDEDNKRLQFLKPLQGAQYKLFNQIWTSVLQ
;
A
#
# COMPACT_ATOMS: atom_id res chain seq x y z
N MET A 1 -16.33 4.88 7.08
CA MET A 1 -16.55 3.44 7.33
C MET A 1 -16.60 3.11 8.83
N LYS A 2 -15.56 3.43 9.63
CA LYS A 2 -15.54 3.15 11.09
C LYS A 2 -16.77 3.69 11.86
N SER A 3 -17.28 4.87 11.49
CA SER A 3 -18.46 5.50 12.10
C SER A 3 -19.81 4.92 11.67
N GLY A 4 -19.84 3.95 10.74
CA GLY A 4 -21.08 3.40 10.18
C GLY A 4 -21.77 4.29 9.13
N LEU A 5 -21.26 5.49 8.83
CA LEU A 5 -21.85 6.40 7.85
C LEU A 5 -21.67 5.98 6.38
N ILE A 6 -20.66 5.15 6.09
CA ILE A 6 -20.33 4.67 4.75
C ILE A 6 -20.35 3.14 4.79
N ALA A 7 -21.21 2.52 3.98
CA ALA A 7 -21.38 1.07 3.92
C ALA A 7 -20.36 0.37 3.02
N VAL A 8 -19.89 1.04 1.95
CA VAL A 8 -18.95 0.50 0.97
C VAL A 8 -18.00 1.61 0.50
N SER A 9 -16.71 1.31 0.35
CA SER A 9 -15.69 2.21 -0.19
C SER A 9 -14.57 1.40 -0.84
N THR A 10 -13.82 2.03 -1.73
CA THR A 10 -12.46 1.59 -2.06
C THR A 10 -11.52 1.94 -0.89
N ALA A 11 -10.51 1.10 -0.66
CA ALA A 11 -9.52 1.29 0.39
C ALA A 11 -8.23 0.52 0.05
N TYR A 12 -7.10 0.97 0.57
CA TYR A 12 -5.86 0.19 0.55
C TYR A 12 -5.89 -0.89 1.63
N ASN A 13 -5.27 -2.02 1.36
CA ASN A 13 -5.31 -3.18 2.25
C ASN A 13 -4.70 -2.89 3.64
N GLY A 14 -3.58 -2.15 3.71
CA GLY A 14 -2.96 -1.79 4.99
C GLY A 14 -3.82 -0.88 5.87
N ASP A 15 -4.61 0.04 5.30
CA ASP A 15 -5.57 0.85 6.07
C ASP A 15 -6.62 -0.02 6.77
N ILE A 16 -7.12 -1.04 6.06
CA ILE A 16 -8.04 -2.01 6.66
C ILE A 16 -7.32 -2.90 7.67
N ALA A 17 -6.09 -3.31 7.39
CA ALA A 17 -5.30 -4.12 8.32
C ALA A 17 -5.06 -3.40 9.64
N SER A 18 -4.69 -2.12 9.59
CA SER A 18 -4.56 -1.24 10.75
C SER A 18 -5.87 -1.15 11.53
N CYS A 19 -6.99 -1.00 10.83
CA CYS A 19 -8.31 -0.96 11.46
C CYS A 19 -8.80 -2.30 12.06
N TYR A 20 -8.33 -3.43 11.54
CA TYR A 20 -8.56 -4.73 12.16
C TYR A 20 -7.66 -4.93 13.38
N ALA A 21 -6.39 -4.53 13.30
CA ALA A 21 -5.43 -4.62 14.39
C ALA A 21 -5.85 -3.77 15.61
N ASP A 22 -6.38 -2.56 15.39
CA ASP A 22 -6.89 -1.69 16.46
C ASP A 22 -8.32 -2.06 16.93
N GLY A 23 -8.97 -3.00 16.26
CA GLY A 23 -10.31 -3.49 16.59
C GLY A 23 -11.47 -2.55 16.23
N SER A 24 -11.23 -1.48 15.47
CA SER A 24 -12.25 -0.50 15.09
C SER A 24 -13.04 -0.86 13.82
N CYS A 25 -12.65 -1.94 13.11
CA CYS A 25 -13.34 -2.44 11.91
C CYS A 25 -13.96 -3.84 12.05
N LYS A 26 -14.38 -4.28 13.25
CA LYS A 26 -14.91 -5.65 13.49
C LYS A 26 -16.06 -6.09 12.55
N ASN A 27 -16.85 -5.15 12.04
CA ASN A 27 -17.99 -5.43 11.17
C ASN A 27 -17.73 -5.14 9.69
N LEU A 28 -16.51 -4.75 9.32
CA LEU A 28 -16.14 -4.55 7.92
C LEU A 28 -15.56 -5.82 7.31
N LYS A 29 -15.71 -5.94 6.00
CA LYS A 29 -15.06 -6.98 5.20
C LYS A 29 -14.24 -6.30 4.11
N PHE A 30 -13.08 -6.88 3.82
CA PHE A 30 -12.24 -6.49 2.71
C PHE A 30 -12.12 -7.68 1.76
N PHE A 31 -12.15 -7.39 0.47
CA PHE A 31 -12.04 -8.40 -0.57
C PHE A 31 -11.42 -7.78 -1.81
N LEU A 32 -10.74 -8.63 -2.59
CA LEU A 32 -10.24 -8.28 -3.91
C LEU A 32 -11.33 -8.60 -4.96
N PRO A 33 -11.78 -7.64 -5.80
CA PRO A 33 -12.79 -7.89 -6.83
C PRO A 33 -12.41 -9.03 -7.78
N LYS A 34 -13.34 -9.92 -8.14
CA LYS A 34 -13.05 -11.13 -8.94
C LYS A 34 -12.38 -10.85 -10.29
N GLU A 35 -12.62 -9.66 -10.86
CA GLU A 35 -12.03 -9.17 -12.10
C GLU A 35 -10.53 -8.84 -11.96
N GLY A 36 -10.03 -8.71 -10.74
CA GLY A 36 -8.71 -8.19 -10.44
C GLY A 36 -8.74 -6.73 -9.98
N THR A 37 -7.61 -6.23 -9.50
CA THR A 37 -7.43 -4.84 -9.08
C THR A 37 -5.94 -4.47 -9.15
N GLU A 38 -5.63 -3.24 -8.76
CA GLU A 38 -4.24 -2.76 -8.66
C GLU A 38 -3.43 -3.54 -7.61
N ILE A 39 -2.22 -3.96 -7.99
CA ILE A 39 -1.10 -4.14 -7.07
C ILE A 39 -0.13 -2.97 -7.26
N TRP A 40 0.48 -2.53 -6.18
CA TRP A 40 1.25 -1.30 -6.12
C TRP A 40 2.48 -1.48 -5.23
N VAL A 41 3.46 -0.60 -5.41
CA VAL A 41 4.68 -0.53 -4.60
C VAL A 41 5.03 0.93 -4.39
N ASP A 42 5.07 1.36 -3.13
CA ASP A 42 5.61 2.67 -2.77
C ASP A 42 7.13 2.59 -2.64
N THR A 43 7.82 3.62 -3.14
CA THR A 43 9.29 3.67 -3.13
C THR A 43 9.79 5.00 -2.58
N MET A 44 10.94 4.96 -1.92
CA MET A 44 11.69 6.16 -1.58
C MET A 44 12.56 6.57 -2.78
N ALA A 45 12.52 7.85 -3.14
CA ALA A 45 13.37 8.43 -4.18
C ALA A 45 14.02 9.73 -3.65
N ILE A 46 15.26 9.99 -4.07
CA ILE A 46 15.97 11.23 -3.76
C ILE A 46 15.79 12.19 -4.94
N PRO A 47 15.14 13.36 -4.77
CA PRO A 47 15.04 14.36 -5.81
C PRO A 47 16.43 14.82 -6.29
N ALA A 48 16.58 15.07 -7.60
CA ALA A 48 17.86 15.46 -8.20
C ALA A 48 18.49 16.73 -7.59
N HIS A 49 17.68 17.58 -6.96
CA HIS A 49 18.10 18.83 -6.32
C HIS A 49 17.88 18.82 -4.80
N ALA A 50 17.86 17.63 -4.18
CA ALA A 50 17.77 17.53 -2.72
C ALA A 50 18.95 18.28 -2.05
N PRO A 51 18.72 19.12 -1.03
CA PRO A 51 19.78 19.91 -0.40
C PRO A 51 20.76 19.03 0.41
N HIS A 52 20.33 17.83 0.81
CA HIS A 52 21.11 16.90 1.64
C HIS A 52 20.95 15.44 1.16
N PRO A 53 21.46 15.07 -0.03
CA PRO A 53 21.30 13.73 -0.59
C PRO A 53 21.97 12.65 0.27
N ASP A 54 23.10 12.95 0.92
CA ASP A 54 23.81 12.01 1.78
C ASP A 54 23.01 11.62 3.04
N LEU A 55 22.28 12.58 3.63
CA LEU A 55 21.39 12.30 4.76
C LEU A 55 20.19 11.47 4.32
N ALA A 56 19.65 11.74 3.12
CA ALA A 56 18.57 10.93 2.56
C ALA A 56 19.02 9.47 2.31
N LEU A 57 20.23 9.26 1.79
CA LEU A 57 20.81 7.92 1.65
C LEU A 57 20.98 7.21 3.00
N GLN A 58 21.46 7.91 4.03
CA GLN A 58 21.58 7.35 5.38
C GLN A 58 20.21 6.95 5.95
N PHE A 59 19.17 7.75 5.72
CA PHE A 59 17.81 7.41 6.14
C PHE A 59 17.26 6.19 5.39
N ILE A 60 17.42 6.14 4.06
CA ILE A 60 17.03 4.96 3.27
C ILE A 60 17.75 3.71 3.79
N ASN A 61 19.06 3.80 4.05
CA ASN A 61 19.83 2.70 4.60
C ASN A 61 19.36 2.26 6.01
N PHE A 62 18.95 3.21 6.85
CA PHE A 62 18.35 2.92 8.15
C PHE A 62 17.04 2.11 7.99
N ILE A 63 16.13 2.54 7.10
CA ILE A 63 14.87 1.84 6.83
C ILE A 63 15.11 0.44 6.23
N LEU A 64 16.15 0.25 5.43
CA LEU A 64 16.51 -1.04 4.84
C LEU A 64 17.09 -2.05 5.86
N ASN A 65 17.39 -1.64 7.08
CA ASN A 65 17.74 -2.59 8.13
C ASN A 65 16.57 -3.55 8.44
N ALA A 66 16.85 -4.84 8.62
CA ALA A 66 15.81 -5.86 8.77
C ALA A 66 14.85 -5.61 9.96
N HIS A 67 15.37 -5.18 11.11
CA HIS A 67 14.55 -4.90 12.28
C HIS A 67 13.78 -3.59 12.11
N VAL A 68 14.44 -2.54 11.61
CA VAL A 68 13.79 -1.23 11.39
C VAL A 68 12.67 -1.33 10.35
N GLY A 69 12.91 -2.00 9.23
CA GLY A 69 11.89 -2.24 8.20
C GLY A 69 10.72 -3.09 8.72
N ALA A 70 11.00 -4.04 9.62
CA ALA A 70 9.96 -4.81 10.29
C ALA A 70 9.16 -3.96 11.28
N ASP A 71 9.82 -3.12 12.08
CA ASP A 71 9.15 -2.18 13.00
C ASP A 71 8.23 -1.22 12.24
N LEU A 72 8.69 -0.70 11.10
CA LEU A 72 7.86 0.13 10.23
C LEU A 72 6.62 -0.63 9.73
N SER A 73 6.80 -1.87 9.27
CA SER A 73 5.71 -2.71 8.76
C SER A 73 4.71 -3.08 9.86
N ASN A 74 5.22 -3.47 11.04
CA ASN A 74 4.42 -3.77 12.23
C ASN A 74 3.70 -2.52 12.76
N PHE A 75 4.19 -1.32 12.49
CA PHE A 75 3.52 -0.08 12.83
C PHE A 75 2.41 0.28 11.83
N ASN A 76 2.74 0.32 10.53
CA ASN A 76 1.82 0.80 9.50
C ASN A 76 0.88 -0.29 8.91
N GLN A 77 1.12 -1.56 9.24
CA GLN A 77 0.36 -2.72 8.76
C GLN A 77 0.42 -2.93 7.24
N TYR A 78 1.55 -2.60 6.60
CA TYR A 78 1.82 -2.92 5.19
C TYR A 78 2.91 -3.99 5.06
N ALA A 79 2.89 -4.72 3.94
CA ALA A 79 3.89 -5.73 3.63
C ALA A 79 5.29 -5.12 3.56
N SER A 80 6.28 -5.83 4.12
CA SER A 80 7.68 -5.46 3.97
C SER A 80 8.25 -6.00 2.65
N PRO A 81 8.88 -5.17 1.81
CA PRO A 81 9.62 -5.65 0.63
C PRO A 81 10.97 -6.28 1.02
N ASN A 82 11.40 -6.14 2.28
CA ASN A 82 12.67 -6.66 2.76
C ASN A 82 12.51 -8.13 3.21
N GLN A 83 13.08 -9.06 2.44
CA GLN A 83 13.04 -10.48 2.76
C GLN A 83 13.62 -10.80 4.14
N ALA A 84 14.66 -10.08 4.58
CA ALA A 84 15.28 -10.31 5.88
C ALA A 84 14.37 -9.86 7.05
N SER A 85 13.42 -8.95 6.80
CA SER A 85 12.45 -8.48 7.79
C SER A 85 11.34 -9.50 8.09
N GLN A 86 11.09 -10.46 7.19
CA GLN A 86 9.93 -11.38 7.26
C GLN A 86 9.85 -12.15 8.59
N GLN A 87 10.99 -12.55 9.14
CA GLN A 87 11.07 -13.27 10.42
C GLN A 87 10.63 -12.44 11.65
N TYR A 88 10.54 -11.11 11.51
CA TYR A 88 10.17 -10.18 12.58
C TYR A 88 8.75 -9.61 12.41
N LEU A 89 8.03 -10.00 11.36
CA LEU A 89 6.66 -9.55 11.12
C LEU A 89 5.67 -10.29 12.00
N THR A 90 4.64 -9.58 12.47
CA THR A 90 3.69 -10.12 13.44
C THR A 90 2.23 -9.87 13.03
N GLY A 91 1.32 -10.61 13.64
CA GLY A 91 -0.12 -10.38 13.53
C GLY A 91 -0.65 -10.46 12.10
N ILE A 92 -1.36 -9.40 11.69
CA ILE A 92 -2.11 -9.35 10.42
C ILE A 92 -1.21 -9.34 9.17
N LEU A 93 0.08 -9.02 9.32
CA LEU A 93 1.04 -9.02 8.21
C LEU A 93 1.26 -10.41 7.58
N ASN A 94 1.00 -11.47 8.33
CA ASN A 94 1.15 -12.86 7.89
C ASN A 94 -0.17 -13.45 7.32
N THR A 95 -1.12 -12.59 6.94
CA THR A 95 -2.44 -13.01 6.42
C THR A 95 -2.58 -12.72 4.93
N GLU A 96 -3.54 -13.39 4.29
CA GLU A 96 -3.88 -13.19 2.86
C GLU A 96 -4.35 -11.77 2.53
N LEU A 97 -4.77 -10.99 3.53
CA LEU A 97 -5.13 -9.58 3.36
C LEU A 97 -3.90 -8.72 3.00
N ILE A 98 -2.72 -9.08 3.51
CA ILE A 98 -1.46 -8.37 3.27
C ILE A 98 -0.63 -9.04 2.18
N THR A 99 -0.58 -10.38 2.19
CA THR A 99 0.17 -11.17 1.20
C THR A 99 -0.81 -11.91 0.30
N PRO A 100 -1.09 -11.42 -0.93
CA PRO A 100 -2.05 -12.05 -1.83
C PRO A 100 -1.64 -13.49 -2.19
N THR A 101 -2.63 -14.35 -2.41
CA THR A 101 -2.40 -15.73 -2.85
C THR A 101 -1.89 -15.79 -4.29
N ASP A 102 -1.38 -16.95 -4.73
CA ASP A 102 -0.99 -17.15 -6.14
C ASP A 102 -2.15 -16.94 -7.12
N GLU A 103 -3.38 -17.28 -6.73
CA GLU A 103 -4.57 -17.01 -7.55
C GLU A 103 -4.92 -15.52 -7.61
N ASP A 104 -4.71 -14.79 -6.52
CA ASP A 104 -4.86 -13.33 -6.53
C ASP A 104 -3.82 -12.68 -7.44
N ASN A 105 -2.55 -13.10 -7.33
CA ASN A 105 -1.45 -12.56 -8.13
C ASN A 105 -1.66 -12.73 -9.64
N LYS A 106 -2.43 -13.73 -10.09
CA LYS A 106 -2.78 -13.90 -11.52
C LYS A 106 -3.69 -12.81 -12.08
N ARG A 107 -4.46 -12.14 -11.21
CA ARG A 107 -5.47 -11.13 -11.59
C ARG A 107 -5.13 -9.72 -11.09
N LEU A 108 -4.15 -9.58 -10.21
CA LEU A 108 -3.64 -8.28 -9.80
C LEU A 108 -2.72 -7.68 -10.87
N GLN A 109 -2.74 -6.35 -11.04
CA GLN A 109 -2.00 -5.67 -12.10
C GLN A 109 -1.39 -4.36 -11.62
N PHE A 110 -0.17 -4.06 -12.07
CA PHE A 110 0.38 -2.71 -11.92
C PHE A 110 -0.29 -1.76 -12.93
N LEU A 111 -0.61 -0.56 -12.48
CA LEU A 111 -1.09 0.48 -13.38
C LEU A 111 0.02 0.90 -14.35
N LYS A 112 -0.33 0.98 -15.64
CA LYS A 112 0.60 1.45 -16.67
C LYS A 112 0.75 2.97 -16.56
N PRO A 113 1.98 3.51 -16.62
CA PRO A 113 2.17 4.96 -16.59
C PRO A 113 1.50 5.59 -17.83
N LEU A 114 0.62 6.55 -17.59
CA LEU A 114 -0.01 7.34 -18.65
C LEU A 114 0.91 8.49 -19.05
N GLN A 115 0.98 8.79 -20.36
CA GLN A 115 1.83 9.87 -20.88
C GLN A 115 1.08 10.76 -21.88
N GLY A 116 1.54 12.00 -22.01
CA GLY A 116 1.05 12.96 -23.02
C GLY A 116 -0.47 13.11 -23.05
N ALA A 117 -1.06 12.85 -24.22
CA ALA A 117 -2.49 13.00 -24.44
C ALA A 117 -3.34 12.07 -23.55
N GLN A 118 -2.88 10.85 -23.24
CA GLN A 118 -3.61 9.90 -22.40
C GLN A 118 -3.72 10.41 -20.97
N TYR A 119 -2.63 10.93 -20.40
CA TYR A 119 -2.62 11.51 -19.06
C TYR A 119 -3.54 12.73 -18.96
N LYS A 120 -3.49 13.62 -19.96
CA LYS A 120 -4.37 14.80 -20.02
C LYS A 120 -5.84 14.40 -20.07
N LEU A 121 -6.19 13.44 -20.93
CA LEU A 121 -7.56 12.94 -21.06
C LEU A 121 -8.05 12.30 -19.76
N PHE A 122 -7.22 11.46 -19.12
CA PHE A 122 -7.54 10.84 -17.84
C PHE A 122 -7.89 11.90 -16.77
N ASN A 123 -7.05 12.93 -16.63
CA ASN A 123 -7.29 14.01 -15.67
C ASN A 123 -8.55 14.82 -15.97
N GLN A 124 -8.86 15.06 -17.25
CA GLN A 124 -10.10 15.74 -17.65
C GLN A 124 -11.34 14.91 -17.26
N ILE A 125 -11.32 13.61 -17.54
CA ILE A 125 -12.40 12.69 -17.17
C ILE A 125 -12.55 12.66 -15.64
N TRP A 126 -11.44 12.46 -14.92
CA TRP A 126 -11.44 12.43 -13.45
C TRP A 126 -12.05 13.69 -12.84
N THR A 127 -11.63 14.86 -13.33
CA THR A 127 -12.16 16.16 -12.88
C THR A 127 -13.66 16.29 -13.15
N SER A 128 -14.13 15.81 -14.31
CA SER A 128 -15.55 15.89 -14.68
C SER A 128 -16.47 15.00 -13.84
N VAL A 129 -15.94 13.90 -13.28
CA VAL A 129 -16.70 13.00 -12.38
C VAL A 129 -16.76 13.53 -10.95
N LEU A 130 -15.77 14.34 -10.55
CA LEU A 130 -15.71 14.95 -9.21
C LEU A 130 -16.58 16.20 -9.05
N GLN A 131 -17.02 16.80 -10.15
CA GLN A 131 -17.92 17.97 -10.18
C GLN A 131 -19.39 17.53 -10.25
#